data_AF-A0AAW1K2V4-F1
#
_entry.id   AF-A0AAW1K2V4-F1
#
_cell.length_a   1.000
_cell.length_b   1.000
_cell.length_c   1.000
_cell.angle_alpha   90.00
_cell.angle_beta   90.00
_cell.angle_gamma   90.00
#
_symmetry.space_group_name_H-M   'P 1'
#
loop_
_entity.id
_entity.type
_entity.pdbx_description
1 polymer ?
#
loop_
_entity_poly.entity_id
_entity_poly.type
_entity_poly.pdbx_seq_one_letter_code
_entity_poly.pdbx_strand_id
1 'polypeptide(L)'
;MMSDESENDGVYVENYENDVYYKKYKFLLERCEAIQKHNERLVFRIQEVKKITKRRYEQVQHLKNKLLKEYGEDWKIIPKSPTFDDDIEDEKPNISQLNPVKVKEEKIDDGKYAAVDMKLSRFSESEEKPKIKKTKRKSSKAERDPNAPKRPSNPFFLFCQEQRQILMEQINSELKPGEIEPTKQELTRQLAIKWKSLNAHDKQVYVDMYERSKEKYAAEMSEYNMKK
;
A
#
# COMPACT_ATOMS: atom_id res chain seq x y z
N MET A 1 -36.83 73.88 11.08
CA MET A 1 -37.08 73.20 9.80
C MET A 1 -36.08 72.05 9.72
N MET A 2 -36.58 70.84 9.86
CA MET A 2 -35.80 69.60 9.68
C MET A 2 -35.66 69.42 8.16
N SER A 3 -34.44 69.51 7.63
CA SER A 3 -34.18 69.12 6.24
C SER A 3 -33.73 67.68 6.22
N ASP A 4 -34.50 66.91 5.47
CA ASP A 4 -34.46 65.50 5.21
C ASP A 4 -33.18 65.12 4.44
N GLU A 5 -32.25 64.43 5.10
CA GLU A 5 -31.13 63.73 4.45
C GLU A 5 -31.36 62.22 4.57
N SER A 6 -32.44 61.77 3.95
CA SER A 6 -32.68 60.36 3.64
C SER A 6 -32.68 60.23 2.12
N GLU A 7 -31.56 59.76 1.55
CA GLU A 7 -31.52 58.91 0.35
C GLU A 7 -30.05 58.68 -0.06
N ASN A 8 -29.31 57.96 0.78
CA ASN A 8 -28.27 57.10 0.27
C ASN A 8 -28.89 55.70 0.14
N ASP A 9 -29.62 55.48 -0.96
CA ASP A 9 -30.04 54.14 -1.41
C ASP A 9 -28.80 53.40 -1.90
N GLY A 10 -27.92 53.10 -0.95
CA GLY A 10 -26.82 52.18 -1.14
C GLY A 10 -27.44 50.81 -1.28
N VAL A 11 -27.74 50.43 -2.54
CA VAL A 11 -28.00 49.05 -2.92
C VAL A 11 -26.87 48.22 -2.32
N TYR A 12 -27.14 47.53 -1.21
CA TYR A 12 -26.28 46.52 -0.66
C TYR A 12 -26.26 45.38 -1.67
N VAL A 13 -25.39 45.49 -2.67
CA VAL A 13 -24.94 44.34 -3.43
C VAL A 13 -24.10 43.54 -2.45
N GLU A 14 -24.77 42.68 -1.67
CA GLU A 14 -24.14 41.76 -0.74
C GLU A 14 -23.17 40.89 -1.54
N ASN A 15 -21.91 41.30 -1.52
CA ASN A 15 -20.83 40.66 -2.23
C ASN A 15 -20.38 39.45 -1.39
N TYR A 16 -21.29 38.47 -1.23
CA TYR A 16 -21.13 37.24 -0.44
C TYR A 16 -19.87 36.46 -0.81
N GLU A 17 -19.39 36.62 -2.05
CA GLU A 17 -18.14 36.01 -2.51
C GLU A 17 -16.91 36.52 -1.78
N ASN A 18 -16.95 37.70 -1.15
CA ASN A 18 -15.86 38.24 -0.33
C ASN A 18 -16.04 38.02 1.17
N ASP A 19 -17.20 37.52 1.60
CA ASP A 19 -17.43 37.16 3.00
C ASP A 19 -16.57 35.95 3.40
N VAL A 20 -15.72 36.17 4.40
CA VAL A 20 -14.82 35.16 4.98
C VAL A 20 -15.60 33.95 5.51
N TYR A 21 -16.80 34.16 6.06
CA TYR A 21 -17.63 33.09 6.58
C TYR A 21 -18.23 32.25 5.45
N TYR A 22 -18.71 32.88 4.39
CA TYR A 22 -19.17 32.19 3.19
C TYR A 22 -18.07 31.35 2.54
N LYS A 23 -16.85 31.88 2.42
CA LYS A 23 -15.68 31.11 1.93
C LYS A 23 -15.39 29.89 2.82
N LYS A 24 -15.36 30.07 4.14
CA LYS A 24 -15.13 28.97 5.09
C LYS A 24 -16.23 27.90 5.02
N TYR A 25 -17.48 28.30 4.92
CA TYR A 25 -18.62 27.40 4.71
C TYR A 25 -18.47 26.61 3.41
N LYS A 26 -18.16 27.28 2.30
CA LYS A 26 -17.94 26.65 1.00
C LYS A 26 -16.80 25.61 1.04
N PHE A 27 -15.67 25.95 1.66
CA PHE A 27 -14.57 24.99 1.84
C PHE A 27 -14.96 23.78 2.70
N LEU A 28 -15.76 24.00 3.75
CA LEU A 28 -16.26 22.91 4.57
C LEU A 28 -17.22 22.01 3.79
N LEU A 29 -18.12 22.61 2.99
CA LEU A 29 -19.04 21.90 2.12
C LEU A 29 -18.30 21.05 1.09
N GLU A 30 -17.32 21.63 0.38
CA GLU A 30 -16.46 20.93 -0.57
C GLU A 30 -15.71 19.77 0.09
N ARG A 31 -15.21 19.97 1.31
CA ARG A 31 -14.54 18.92 2.08
C ARG A 31 -15.51 17.78 2.44
N CYS A 32 -16.71 18.10 2.89
CA CYS A 32 -17.75 17.11 3.20
C CYS A 32 -18.14 16.32 1.94
N GLU A 33 -18.31 16.99 0.80
CA GLU A 33 -18.62 16.34 -0.48
C GLU A 33 -17.48 15.42 -0.94
N ALA A 34 -16.23 15.84 -0.79
CA ALA A 34 -15.08 15.01 -1.12
C ALA A 34 -15.01 13.74 -0.24
N ILE A 35 -15.29 13.88 1.06
CA ILE A 35 -15.38 12.74 1.99
C ILE A 35 -16.53 11.80 1.58
N GLN A 36 -17.68 12.35 1.24
CA GLN A 36 -18.85 11.59 0.79
C GLN A 36 -18.53 10.77 -0.47
N LYS A 37 -17.94 11.39 -1.50
CA LYS A 37 -17.48 10.70 -2.72
C LYS A 37 -16.46 9.60 -2.41
N HIS A 38 -15.57 9.81 -1.44
CA HIS A 38 -14.62 8.78 -1.03
C HIS A 38 -15.31 7.60 -0.35
N ASN A 39 -16.25 7.87 0.56
CA ASN A 39 -17.03 6.85 1.24
C ASN A 39 -17.85 6.01 0.26
N GLU A 40 -18.50 6.64 -0.72
CA GLU A 40 -19.23 5.94 -1.78
C GLU A 40 -18.33 4.97 -2.57
N ARG A 41 -17.11 5.40 -2.91
CA ARG A 41 -16.11 4.52 -3.55
C ARG A 41 -15.70 3.35 -2.66
N LEU A 42 -15.53 3.58 -1.36
CA LEU A 42 -15.21 2.50 -0.41
C LEU A 42 -16.36 1.50 -0.29
N VAL A 43 -17.60 1.99 -0.19
CA VAL A 43 -18.80 1.14 -0.14
C VAL A 43 -18.91 0.28 -1.39
N PHE A 44 -18.72 0.86 -2.58
CA PHE A 44 -18.73 0.12 -3.84
C PHE A 44 -17.66 -0.99 -3.85
N ARG A 45 -16.42 -0.68 -3.45
CA ARG A 45 -15.35 -1.68 -3.36
C ARG A 45 -15.68 -2.82 -2.39
N ILE A 46 -16.26 -2.49 -1.23
CA ILE A 46 -16.70 -3.49 -0.25
C ILE A 46 -17.78 -4.39 -0.87
N GLN A 47 -18.73 -3.83 -1.61
CA GLN A 47 -19.77 -4.60 -2.29
C GLN A 47 -19.17 -5.56 -3.33
N GLU A 48 -18.20 -5.11 -4.12
CA GLU A 48 -17.50 -5.97 -5.10
C GLU A 48 -16.74 -7.12 -4.42
N VAL A 49 -16.01 -6.84 -3.34
CA VAL A 49 -15.34 -7.89 -2.56
C VAL A 49 -16.35 -8.88 -1.96
N LYS A 50 -17.48 -8.40 -1.45
CA LYS A 50 -18.58 -9.25 -0.95
C LYS A 50 -19.12 -10.15 -2.07
N LYS A 51 -19.35 -9.61 -3.27
CA LYS A 51 -19.81 -10.39 -4.44
C LYS A 51 -18.80 -11.48 -4.83
N ILE A 52 -17.52 -11.15 -4.91
CA ILE A 52 -16.46 -12.13 -5.24
C ILE A 52 -16.39 -13.22 -4.17
N THR A 53 -16.42 -12.84 -2.90
CA THR A 53 -16.35 -13.78 -1.77
C THR A 53 -17.56 -14.71 -1.76
N LYS A 54 -18.76 -14.17 -1.98
CA LYS A 54 -20.00 -14.97 -2.08
C LYS A 54 -19.93 -16.00 -3.21
N ARG A 55 -19.51 -15.58 -4.42
CA ARG A 55 -19.33 -16.49 -5.57
C ARG A 55 -18.34 -17.61 -5.27
N ARG A 56 -17.19 -17.29 -4.67
CA ARG A 56 -16.19 -18.30 -4.27
C ARG A 56 -16.75 -19.27 -3.23
N TYR A 57 -17.46 -18.76 -2.24
CA TYR A 57 -18.12 -19.60 -1.25
C TYR A 57 -19.11 -20.56 -1.90
N GLU A 58 -19.98 -20.08 -2.78
CA GLU A 58 -20.95 -20.90 -3.52
C GLU A 58 -20.26 -21.98 -4.37
N GLN A 59 -19.16 -21.64 -5.07
CA GLN A 59 -18.36 -22.60 -5.84
C GLN A 59 -17.77 -23.69 -4.96
N VAL A 60 -17.17 -23.32 -3.82
CA VAL A 60 -16.60 -24.28 -2.87
C VAL A 60 -17.69 -25.17 -2.28
N GLN A 61 -18.85 -24.62 -1.93
CA GLN A 61 -19.98 -25.41 -1.43
C GLN A 61 -20.51 -26.37 -2.50
N HIS A 62 -20.60 -25.92 -3.76
CA HIS A 62 -20.98 -26.79 -4.87
C HIS A 62 -20.00 -27.96 -5.02
N LEU A 63 -18.69 -27.71 -5.02
CA LEU A 63 -17.67 -28.75 -5.11
C LEU A 63 -17.73 -29.73 -3.93
N LYS A 64 -17.91 -29.22 -2.70
CA LYS A 64 -18.07 -30.06 -1.50
C LYS A 64 -19.30 -30.96 -1.60
N ASN A 65 -20.43 -30.40 -2.01
CA ASN A 65 -21.66 -31.15 -2.20
C ASN A 65 -21.53 -32.18 -3.32
N LYS A 66 -20.84 -31.83 -4.41
CA LYS A 66 -20.57 -32.73 -5.53
C LYS A 66 -19.69 -33.91 -5.09
N LEU A 67 -18.59 -33.63 -4.39
CA LEU A 67 -17.68 -34.65 -3.85
C LEU A 67 -18.43 -35.63 -2.94
N LEU A 68 -19.21 -35.09 -1.99
CA LEU A 68 -19.97 -35.92 -1.05
C LEU A 68 -21.05 -36.77 -1.74
N LYS A 69 -21.77 -36.22 -2.74
CA LYS A 69 -22.88 -36.91 -3.40
C LYS A 69 -22.44 -37.90 -4.47
N GLU A 70 -21.45 -37.56 -5.28
CA GLU A 70 -21.02 -38.38 -6.42
C GLU A 70 -19.94 -39.39 -6.04
N TYR A 71 -19.01 -39.01 -5.16
CA TYR A 71 -17.85 -39.84 -4.80
C TYR A 71 -17.96 -40.44 -3.40
N GLY A 72 -18.93 -40.02 -2.58
CA GLY A 72 -19.09 -40.50 -1.20
C GLY A 72 -17.96 -40.08 -0.26
N GLU A 73 -17.05 -39.23 -0.73
CA GLU A 73 -15.89 -38.74 0.02
C GLU A 73 -16.29 -37.48 0.80
N ASP A 74 -16.21 -37.55 2.13
CA ASP A 74 -16.36 -36.36 2.96
C ASP A 74 -15.06 -35.54 2.87
N TRP A 75 -15.17 -34.31 2.36
CA TRP A 75 -14.06 -33.35 2.23
C TRP A 75 -13.36 -33.04 3.57
N LYS A 76 -13.97 -33.42 4.71
CA LYS A 76 -13.38 -33.31 6.05
C LYS A 76 -12.37 -34.41 6.36
N ILE A 77 -12.42 -35.54 5.65
CA ILE A 77 -11.56 -36.69 5.88
C ILE A 77 -10.30 -36.48 5.03
N ILE A 78 -9.19 -36.15 5.69
CA ILE A 78 -7.88 -36.06 5.05
C ILE A 78 -7.43 -37.49 4.73
N PRO A 79 -7.16 -37.84 3.46
CA PRO A 79 -6.65 -39.16 3.11
C PRO A 79 -5.36 -39.42 3.89
N LYS A 80 -5.33 -40.50 4.68
CA LYS A 80 -4.07 -40.95 5.27
C LYS A 80 -3.16 -41.33 4.11
N SER A 81 -2.08 -40.57 3.95
CA SER A 81 -1.04 -40.88 2.97
C SER A 81 -0.64 -42.36 3.14
N PRO A 82 -0.51 -43.13 2.05
CA PRO A 82 -0.04 -44.50 2.14
C PRO A 82 1.38 -44.47 2.71
N THR A 83 1.51 -44.80 3.99
CA THR A 83 2.79 -45.22 4.55
C THR A 83 3.13 -46.52 3.82
N PHE A 84 4.19 -46.49 3.03
CA PHE A 84 4.80 -47.69 2.47
C PHE A 84 5.03 -48.66 3.64
N ASP A 85 4.37 -49.81 3.57
CA ASP A 85 4.53 -50.89 4.52
C ASP A 85 5.96 -51.44 4.41
N ASP A 86 6.74 -51.31 5.48
CA ASP A 86 7.82 -52.25 5.79
C ASP A 86 7.45 -52.91 7.13
N ASP A 87 7.41 -54.23 7.11
CA ASP A 87 6.93 -55.15 8.13
C ASP A 87 7.52 -54.90 9.53
N ILE A 88 6.71 -54.48 10.51
CA ILE A 88 6.98 -54.73 11.94
C ILE A 88 5.66 -55.00 12.68
N GLU A 89 5.57 -56.21 13.23
CA GLU A 89 4.46 -56.71 14.05
C GLU A 89 4.19 -55.84 15.29
N ASP A 90 2.89 -55.64 15.55
CA ASP A 90 2.22 -55.48 16.84
C ASP A 90 2.87 -54.61 17.94
N GLU A 91 2.34 -53.40 18.14
CA GLU A 91 1.79 -52.98 19.43
C GLU A 91 0.91 -51.71 19.31
N LYS A 92 -0.29 -51.74 19.91
CA LYS A 92 -1.27 -50.63 19.92
C LYS A 92 -0.87 -49.51 20.91
N PRO A 93 -1.33 -48.26 20.68
CA PRO A 93 -0.69 -47.06 21.19
C PRO A 93 -1.23 -46.60 22.55
N ASN A 94 -0.36 -46.04 23.40
CA ASN A 94 -0.77 -45.22 24.54
C ASN A 94 -0.55 -43.74 24.22
N ILE A 95 -1.65 -43.07 23.84
CA ILE A 95 -1.73 -41.61 23.67
C ILE A 95 -1.80 -40.99 25.06
N SER A 96 -0.65 -40.81 25.69
CA SER A 96 -0.51 -40.01 26.90
C SER A 96 0.96 -39.68 27.03
N GLN A 97 1.25 -38.37 27.04
CA GLN A 97 2.56 -37.76 27.28
C GLN A 97 3.34 -37.38 26.01
N LEU A 98 3.73 -36.09 26.01
CA LEU A 98 4.73 -35.39 25.20
C LEU A 98 4.11 -34.46 24.13
N ASN A 99 3.79 -33.21 24.47
CA ASN A 99 4.64 -32.01 24.56
C ASN A 99 5.35 -31.59 23.25
N PRO A 100 5.28 -30.30 22.87
CA PRO A 100 5.69 -29.82 21.56
C PRO A 100 7.22 -29.72 21.48
N VAL A 101 7.84 -30.57 20.66
CA VAL A 101 9.29 -30.49 20.44
C VAL A 101 9.59 -29.58 19.25
N LYS A 102 10.36 -28.55 19.55
CA LYS A 102 10.98 -27.57 18.65
C LYS A 102 11.72 -28.25 17.49
N VAL A 103 11.39 -27.87 16.26
CA VAL A 103 12.25 -28.09 15.11
C VAL A 103 12.95 -26.77 14.77
N LYS A 104 14.28 -26.82 14.74
CA LYS A 104 15.17 -25.75 14.29
C LYS A 104 15.07 -25.62 12.78
N GLU A 105 14.90 -24.38 12.34
CA GLU A 105 14.85 -23.96 10.94
C GLU A 105 16.25 -24.04 10.31
N GLU A 106 16.37 -24.74 9.18
CA GLU A 106 17.40 -24.47 8.17
C GLU A 106 16.75 -24.24 6.81
N LYS A 107 17.32 -23.27 6.09
CA LYS A 107 16.65 -22.35 5.15
C LYS A 107 16.64 -22.89 3.72
N ILE A 108 15.48 -22.76 3.06
CA ILE A 108 15.36 -22.73 1.61
C ILE A 108 14.68 -21.41 1.24
N ASP A 109 15.33 -20.65 0.35
CA ASP A 109 15.05 -19.26 -0.04
C ASP A 109 14.03 -19.20 -1.18
N ASP A 110 12.74 -19.09 -0.84
CA ASP A 110 11.66 -18.78 -1.78
C ASP A 110 11.19 -17.33 -1.57
N GLY A 111 12.02 -16.39 -1.99
CA GLY A 111 11.69 -14.97 -1.99
C GLY A 111 10.77 -14.56 -3.15
N LYS A 112 9.44 -14.68 -3.01
CA LYS A 112 8.47 -13.85 -3.78
C LYS A 112 7.13 -13.66 -3.03
N TYR A 113 6.83 -12.38 -2.77
CA TYR A 113 5.60 -11.78 -2.22
C TYR A 113 5.37 -11.84 -0.70
N ALA A 114 6.18 -11.05 0.03
CA ALA A 114 5.88 -10.68 1.40
C ALA A 114 4.57 -9.88 1.49
N ALA A 115 3.72 -10.34 2.40
CA ALA A 115 2.48 -9.76 2.85
C ALA A 115 2.62 -8.26 3.16
N VAL A 116 1.73 -7.47 2.56
CA VAL A 116 1.41 -6.13 3.04
C VAL A 116 0.53 -6.28 4.28
N ASP A 117 1.10 -5.94 5.42
CA ASP A 117 0.43 -5.77 6.71
C ASP A 117 -0.83 -4.90 6.56
N MET A 118 -2.01 -5.53 6.69
CA MET A 118 -3.25 -4.84 7.02
C MET A 118 -3.23 -4.52 8.52
N LYS A 119 -2.78 -3.33 8.88
CA LYS A 119 -3.11 -2.75 10.19
C LYS A 119 -4.49 -2.12 10.10
N LEU A 120 -5.52 -2.91 10.37
CA LEU A 120 -6.88 -2.44 10.62
C LEU A 120 -6.89 -1.61 11.90
N SER A 121 -7.18 -0.32 11.73
CA SER A 121 -7.45 0.63 12.79
C SER A 121 -8.70 0.22 13.57
N ARG A 122 -8.51 -0.16 14.83
CA ARG A 122 -9.57 -0.20 15.84
C ARG A 122 -9.78 1.24 16.33
N PHE A 123 -10.92 1.83 15.96
CA PHE A 123 -11.45 3.05 16.59
C PHE A 123 -11.92 2.67 18.00
N SER A 124 -11.49 3.43 19.00
CA SER A 124 -12.20 3.57 20.28
C SER A 124 -11.96 4.98 20.79
N GLU A 125 -13.05 5.58 21.26
CA GLU A 125 -13.21 6.91 21.84
C GLU A 125 -12.04 7.45 22.68
N SER A 126 -12.01 8.78 22.72
CA SER A 126 -11.20 9.68 23.52
C SER A 126 -11.05 9.33 25.00
N GLU A 127 -9.81 9.35 25.48
CA GLU A 127 -9.43 9.80 26.84
C GLU A 127 -8.01 10.42 26.78
N GLU A 128 -7.85 11.62 27.35
CA GLU A 128 -6.61 12.42 27.39
C GLU A 128 -5.50 11.75 28.22
N LYS A 129 -4.28 11.62 27.65
CA LYS A 129 -3.04 11.30 28.40
C LYS A 129 -1.80 12.02 27.81
N PRO A 130 -0.73 12.22 28.62
CA PRO A 130 0.09 13.44 28.62
C PRO A 130 1.24 13.47 27.60
N LYS A 131 1.70 14.68 27.28
CA LYS A 131 2.78 14.98 26.32
C LYS A 131 4.14 14.45 26.78
N ILE A 132 4.58 13.32 26.24
CA ILE A 132 5.97 12.84 26.34
C ILE A 132 6.77 13.34 25.13
N LYS A 133 7.81 14.15 25.38
CA LYS A 133 8.75 14.68 24.40
C LYS A 133 9.53 13.54 23.72
N LYS A 134 9.29 13.28 22.44
CA LYS A 134 10.07 12.31 21.64
C LYS A 134 11.40 12.95 21.20
N THR A 135 12.48 12.57 21.86
CA THR A 135 13.85 12.85 21.40
C THR A 135 14.11 12.10 20.10
N LYS A 136 14.38 12.83 19.00
CA LYS A 136 14.88 12.25 17.75
C LYS A 136 16.25 11.62 17.99
N ARG A 137 16.31 10.29 18.15
CA ARG A 137 17.58 9.56 18.02
C ARG A 137 17.95 9.54 16.54
N LYS A 138 18.83 10.45 16.12
CA LYS A 138 19.61 10.30 14.88
C LYS A 138 20.53 9.10 15.09
N SER A 139 20.14 7.92 14.63
CA SER A 139 21.10 6.84 14.46
C SER A 139 22.10 7.29 13.40
N SER A 140 23.36 7.46 13.78
CA SER A 140 24.48 7.58 12.84
C SER A 140 24.40 6.39 11.89
N LYS A 141 24.14 6.65 10.61
CA LYS A 141 24.25 5.63 9.57
C LYS A 141 25.69 5.12 9.64
N ALA A 142 25.88 3.82 9.91
CA ALA A 142 27.19 3.21 9.79
C ALA A 142 27.77 3.57 8.41
N GLU A 143 29.01 4.05 8.38
CA GLU A 143 29.71 4.32 7.14
C GLU A 143 29.73 3.04 6.31
N ARG A 144 29.04 3.10 5.16
CA ARG A 144 29.03 1.99 4.23
C ARG A 144 30.39 1.96 3.56
N ASP A 145 31.03 0.79 3.57
CA ASP A 145 32.31 0.56 2.90
C ASP A 145 32.27 1.09 1.46
N PRO A 146 33.18 2.00 1.05
CA PRO A 146 33.21 2.57 -0.28
C PRO A 146 33.34 1.52 -1.40
N ASN A 147 33.90 0.35 -1.11
CA ASN A 147 34.10 -0.71 -2.10
C ASN A 147 32.90 -1.66 -2.22
N ALA A 148 31.93 -1.59 -1.31
CA ALA A 148 30.75 -2.46 -1.38
C ALA A 148 29.83 -2.05 -2.56
N PRO A 149 29.37 -3.01 -3.38
CA PRO A 149 28.43 -2.75 -4.47
C PRO A 149 27.22 -1.95 -3.98
N LYS A 150 26.68 -1.05 -4.82
CA LYS A 150 25.51 -0.22 -4.45
C LYS A 150 24.22 -1.00 -4.64
N ARG A 151 23.29 -0.88 -3.67
CA ARG A 151 22.00 -1.58 -3.75
C ARG A 151 21.21 -1.07 -4.97
N PRO A 152 20.48 -1.96 -5.69
CA PRO A 152 19.66 -1.56 -6.82
C PRO A 152 18.54 -0.61 -6.37
N SER A 153 18.21 0.35 -7.21
CA SER A 153 17.13 1.32 -6.98
C SER A 153 15.75 0.65 -7.12
N ASN A 154 14.84 0.92 -6.19
CA ASN A 154 13.45 0.43 -6.22
C ASN A 154 12.75 0.81 -7.55
N PRO A 155 11.82 -0.01 -8.09
CA PRO A 155 11.03 0.30 -9.30
C PRO A 155 10.46 1.73 -9.35
N PHE A 156 9.89 2.22 -8.25
CA PHE A 156 9.36 3.59 -8.20
C PHE A 156 10.46 4.66 -8.33
N PHE A 157 11.65 4.39 -7.79
CA PHE A 157 12.77 5.33 -7.88
C PHE A 157 13.35 5.37 -9.30
N LEU A 158 13.40 4.22 -9.99
CA LEU A 158 13.75 4.15 -11.41
C LEU A 158 12.78 4.97 -12.27
N PHE A 159 11.47 4.79 -12.04
CA PHE A 159 10.44 5.62 -12.67
C PHE A 159 10.62 7.11 -12.39
N CYS A 160 10.88 7.49 -11.13
CA CYS A 160 11.11 8.88 -10.79
C CYS A 160 12.36 9.47 -11.45
N GLN A 161 13.39 8.67 -11.68
CA GLN A 161 14.63 9.14 -12.29
C GLN A 161 14.42 9.52 -13.76
N GLU A 162 13.71 8.69 -14.50
CA GLU A 162 13.38 8.93 -15.92
C GLU A 162 12.33 10.03 -16.07
N GLN A 163 11.22 9.94 -15.34
CA GLN A 163 10.09 10.83 -15.53
C GLN A 163 10.28 12.22 -14.93
N ARG A 164 11.22 12.40 -13.98
CA ARG A 164 11.51 13.73 -13.43
C ARG A 164 12.10 14.66 -14.49
N GLN A 165 12.95 14.14 -15.37
CA GLN A 165 13.52 14.95 -16.46
C GLN A 165 12.44 15.38 -17.43
N ILE A 166 11.60 14.43 -17.85
CA ILE A 166 10.46 14.69 -18.75
C ILE A 166 9.49 15.70 -18.14
N LEU A 167 9.09 15.51 -16.88
CA LEU A 167 8.17 16.41 -16.19
C LEU A 167 8.77 17.82 -16.03
N MET A 168 10.07 17.90 -15.77
CA MET A 168 10.77 19.18 -15.64
C MET A 168 10.85 19.91 -16.98
N GLU A 169 11.12 19.20 -18.08
CA GLU A 169 11.13 19.78 -19.43
C GLU A 169 9.73 20.23 -19.88
N GLN A 170 8.70 19.43 -19.58
CA GLN A 170 7.30 19.80 -19.83
C GLN A 170 6.93 21.09 -19.09
N ILE A 171 7.25 21.18 -17.81
CA ILE A 171 6.94 22.38 -17.02
C ILE A 171 7.77 23.57 -17.52
N ASN A 172 9.06 23.40 -17.81
CA ASN A 172 9.89 24.48 -18.36
C ASN A 172 9.41 24.99 -19.72
N SER A 173 8.77 24.14 -20.53
CA SER A 173 8.19 24.54 -21.82
C SER A 173 6.87 25.29 -21.66
N GLU A 174 6.12 25.00 -20.59
CA GLU A 174 4.83 25.65 -20.28
C GLU A 174 5.00 26.91 -19.41
N LEU A 175 6.14 27.05 -18.73
CA LEU A 175 6.44 28.18 -17.85
C LEU A 175 6.57 29.48 -18.67
N LYS A 176 5.82 30.51 -18.26
CA LYS A 176 5.99 31.87 -18.77
C LYS A 176 7.26 32.49 -18.16
N PRO A 177 8.00 33.36 -18.86
CA PRO A 177 9.18 34.01 -18.30
C PRO A 177 8.82 34.80 -17.03
N GLY A 178 9.31 34.33 -15.87
CA GLY A 178 9.05 34.92 -14.54
C GLY A 178 8.33 34.00 -13.54
N GLU A 179 7.88 32.82 -13.96
CA GLU A 179 7.22 31.85 -13.08
C GLU A 179 8.25 30.93 -12.38
N ILE A 180 7.98 30.57 -11.13
CA ILE A 180 8.95 29.91 -10.24
C ILE A 180 9.14 28.45 -10.67
N GLU A 181 10.41 28.03 -10.86
CA GLU A 181 10.72 26.64 -11.17
C GLU A 181 10.13 25.68 -10.11
N PRO A 182 9.48 24.58 -10.53
CA PRO A 182 8.89 23.63 -9.61
C PRO A 182 9.95 23.02 -8.70
N THR A 183 9.73 23.11 -7.39
CA THR A 183 10.64 22.51 -6.41
C THR A 183 10.73 20.99 -6.62
N LYS A 184 11.92 20.38 -6.43
CA LYS A 184 12.13 18.92 -6.54
C LYS A 184 11.12 18.08 -5.74
N GLN A 185 10.62 18.62 -4.63
CA GLN A 185 9.57 18.01 -3.81
C GLN A 185 8.23 17.95 -4.54
N GLU A 186 7.82 19.02 -5.23
CA GLU A 186 6.55 19.05 -5.97
C GLU A 186 6.59 18.11 -7.17
N LEU A 187 7.71 18.09 -7.91
CA LEU A 187 7.91 17.12 -8.99
C LEU A 187 7.78 15.68 -8.47
N THR A 188 8.40 15.38 -7.33
CA THR A 188 8.31 14.04 -6.72
C THR A 188 6.88 13.72 -6.25
N ARG A 189 6.12 14.71 -5.77
CA ARG A 189 4.72 14.56 -5.37
C ARG A 189 3.84 14.22 -6.58
N GLN A 190 4.00 14.93 -7.69
CA GLN A 190 3.28 14.68 -8.93
C GLN A 190 3.61 13.30 -9.51
N LEU A 191 4.90 12.92 -9.51
CA LEU A 191 5.34 11.60 -9.96
C LEU A 191 4.77 10.47 -9.08
N ALA A 192 4.66 10.67 -7.76
CA ALA A 192 4.03 9.70 -6.87
C ALA A 192 2.54 9.49 -7.20
N ILE A 193 1.83 10.54 -7.61
CA ILE A 193 0.44 10.44 -8.08
C ILE A 193 0.40 9.69 -9.41
N LYS A 194 1.24 10.08 -10.38
CA LYS A 194 1.35 9.42 -11.70
C LYS A 194 1.67 7.93 -11.58
N TRP A 195 2.59 7.57 -10.68
CA TRP A 195 2.90 6.18 -10.38
C TRP A 195 1.71 5.40 -9.84
N LYS A 196 0.90 6.00 -8.95
CA LYS A 196 -0.30 5.33 -8.42
C LYS A 196 -1.33 5.10 -9.52
N SER A 197 -1.48 6.02 -10.46
CA SER A 197 -2.42 5.90 -11.58
C SER A 197 -1.95 5.01 -12.73
N LEU A 198 -0.65 4.69 -12.85
CA LEU A 198 -0.14 3.81 -13.91
C LEU A 198 -0.74 2.41 -13.87
N ASN A 199 -0.89 1.81 -15.05
CA ASN A 199 -1.40 0.46 -15.23
C ASN A 199 -0.38 -0.58 -14.74
N ALA A 200 -0.87 -1.80 -14.47
CA ALA A 200 -0.01 -2.89 -14.02
C ALA A 200 1.09 -3.23 -15.05
N HIS A 201 0.77 -3.13 -16.34
CA HIS A 201 1.71 -3.38 -17.43
C HIS A 201 2.86 -2.38 -17.45
N ASP A 202 2.58 -1.08 -17.37
CA ASP A 202 3.63 -0.05 -17.36
C ASP A 202 4.50 -0.15 -16.11
N LYS A 203 3.89 -0.47 -14.96
CA LYS A 203 4.63 -0.75 -13.72
C LYS A 203 5.53 -1.97 -13.85
N GLN A 204 5.10 -2.98 -14.61
CA GLN A 204 5.84 -4.23 -14.79
C GLN A 204 7.19 -4.00 -15.47
N VAL A 205 7.27 -3.09 -16.45
CA VAL A 205 8.55 -2.73 -17.09
C VAL A 205 9.59 -2.28 -16.06
N TYR A 206 9.19 -1.43 -15.11
CA TYR A 206 10.08 -0.97 -14.04
C TYR A 206 10.40 -2.05 -12.99
N VAL A 207 9.48 -2.99 -12.78
CA VAL A 207 9.71 -4.17 -11.93
C VAL A 207 10.75 -5.10 -12.59
N ASP A 208 10.64 -5.36 -13.89
CA ASP A 208 11.57 -6.21 -14.63
C ASP A 208 12.97 -5.56 -14.70
N MET A 209 13.04 -4.24 -14.88
CA MET A 209 14.31 -3.49 -14.79
C MET A 209 14.96 -3.60 -13.41
N TYR A 210 14.15 -3.59 -12.35
CA TYR A 210 14.64 -3.81 -10.99
C TYR A 210 15.12 -5.24 -10.76
N GLU A 211 14.40 -6.25 -11.26
CA GLU A 211 14.82 -7.66 -11.15
C GLU A 211 16.18 -7.88 -11.84
N ARG A 212 16.37 -7.38 -13.06
CA ARG A 212 17.70 -7.42 -13.73
C ARG A 212 18.79 -6.71 -12.93
N SER A 213 18.48 -5.55 -12.35
CA SER A 213 19.45 -4.80 -11.54
C SER A 213 19.77 -5.52 -10.23
N LYS A 214 18.81 -6.25 -9.66
CA LYS A 214 18.98 -7.08 -8.47
C LYS A 214 19.87 -8.27 -8.73
N GLU A 215 19.73 -8.93 -9.88
CA GLU A 215 20.61 -10.04 -10.30
C GLU A 215 22.06 -9.56 -10.47
N LYS A 216 22.27 -8.43 -11.17
CA LYS A 216 23.60 -7.82 -11.29
C LYS A 216 24.23 -7.51 -9.94
N TYR A 217 23.46 -6.88 -9.05
CA TYR A 217 23.92 -6.61 -7.69
C TYR A 217 24.29 -7.88 -6.92
N ALA A 218 23.53 -8.97 -7.09
CA ALA A 218 23.84 -10.23 -6.43
C ALA A 218 25.17 -10.82 -6.93
N ALA A 219 25.43 -10.77 -8.24
CA ALA A 219 26.70 -11.20 -8.82
C ALA A 219 27.87 -10.31 -8.33
N GLU A 220 27.74 -8.99 -8.41
CA GLU A 220 28.76 -8.05 -7.90
C GLU A 220 29.01 -8.25 -6.39
N MET A 221 27.96 -8.54 -5.62
CA MET A 221 28.07 -8.79 -4.19
C MET A 221 28.80 -10.11 -3.90
N SER A 222 28.59 -11.14 -4.72
CA SER A 222 29.37 -12.38 -4.61
C SER A 222 30.85 -12.16 -4.92
N GLU A 223 31.17 -11.39 -5.97
CA GLU A 223 32.57 -11.06 -6.31
C GLU A 223 33.24 -10.24 -5.21
N TYR A 224 32.53 -9.26 -4.64
CA TYR A 224 33.02 -8.48 -3.53
C TYR A 224 33.27 -9.33 -2.28
N ASN A 225 32.36 -10.26 -1.96
CA ASN A 225 32.54 -11.16 -0.83
C ASN A 225 33.70 -12.14 -1.04
N MET A 226 34.01 -12.51 -2.29
CA MET A 226 35.19 -13.33 -2.61
C MET A 226 36.50 -12.53 -2.57
N LYS A 227 36.43 -11.21 -2.79
CA LYS A 227 37.59 -10.30 -2.79
C LYS A 227 37.89 -9.67 -1.42
N LYS A 228 36.98 -9.85 -0.46
CA LYS A 228 37.11 -9.43 0.93
C LYS A 228 37.84 -10.49 1.75
#